data_AF-A0A2E4JRB5-F1
#
_entry.id   AF-A0A2E4JRB5-F1
#
_cell.length_a   1.000
_cell.length_b   1.000
_cell.length_c   1.000
_cell.angle_alpha   90.00
_cell.angle_beta   90.00
_cell.angle_gamma   90.00
#
_symmetry.space_group_name_H-M   'P 1'
#
loop_
_entity.id
_entity.type
_entity.pdbx_description
1 polymer ?
#
loop_
_entity_poly.entity_id
_entity_poly.type
_entity_poly.pdbx_seq_one_letter_code
_entity_poly.pdbx_strand_id
1 'polypeptide(L)'
;MINKIEYDGNVYLYNTGYPEELVQQSKSKLVEYGIRISDIKIIDKPEGIPDGCIMVTIWAHNLEISKVKTARQGSIISTNLLSIQL
;
A
#
# COMPACT_ATOMS: atom_id res chain seq x y z
N MET A 1 -17.27 -12.53 -0.57
CA MET A 1 -16.87 -11.65 -1.69
C MET A 1 -15.56 -11.01 -1.30
N ILE A 2 -14.49 -11.19 -2.09
CA ILE A 2 -13.25 -10.43 -1.88
C ILE A 2 -13.51 -9.03 -2.43
N ASN A 3 -13.42 -8.01 -1.57
CA ASN A 3 -13.50 -6.62 -1.99
C ASN A 3 -12.24 -6.30 -2.80
N LYS A 4 -12.37 -6.18 -4.12
CA LYS A 4 -11.25 -5.75 -4.96
C LYS A 4 -10.90 -4.30 -4.63
N ILE A 5 -9.61 -4.01 -4.53
CA ILE A 5 -9.11 -2.65 -4.35
C ILE A 5 -9.12 -1.96 -5.70
N GLU A 6 -9.83 -0.84 -5.81
CA GLU A 6 -9.76 0.03 -6.99
C GLU A 6 -8.52 0.92 -6.89
N TYR A 7 -7.68 0.89 -7.92
CA TYR A 7 -6.48 1.71 -8.04
C TYR A 7 -6.25 2.06 -9.50
N ASP A 8 -5.51 3.15 -9.72
CA ASP A 8 -5.01 3.56 -11.03
C ASP A 8 -3.49 3.73 -10.97
N GLY A 9 -2.80 3.23 -12.00
CA GLY A 9 -1.34 3.22 -12.04
C GLY A 9 -0.70 2.27 -11.01
N ASN A 10 0.13 2.83 -10.11
CA ASN A 10 0.95 2.05 -9.16
C ASN A 10 0.32 2.05 -7.76
N VAL A 11 0.54 0.95 -7.04
CA VAL A 11 0.27 0.83 -5.60
C VAL A 11 1.60 0.93 -4.85
N TYR A 12 1.66 1.80 -3.85
CA TYR A 12 2.89 2.04 -3.09
C TYR A 12 2.85 1.29 -1.76
N LEU A 13 3.64 0.22 -1.66
CA LEU A 13 3.79 -0.56 -0.44
C LEU A 13 4.88 0.07 0.44
N TYR A 14 4.46 0.72 1.52
CA TYR A 14 5.32 1.39 2.46
C TYR A 14 5.88 0.39 3.48
N ASN A 15 7.18 0.10 3.34
CA ASN A 15 7.93 -0.78 4.22
C ASN A 15 8.93 0.02 5.05
N THR A 16 8.71 0.09 6.36
CA THR A 16 9.56 0.83 7.32
C THR A 16 10.69 -0.02 7.93
N GLY A 17 11.03 -1.15 7.30
CA GLY A 17 12.12 -2.04 7.74
C GLY A 17 11.69 -3.44 8.15
N TYR A 18 10.49 -3.87 7.75
CA TYR A 18 10.03 -5.24 7.93
C TYR A 18 10.82 -6.23 7.07
N PRO A 19 10.96 -7.49 7.54
CA PRO A 19 11.71 -8.52 6.83
C PRO A 19 11.06 -8.84 5.48
N GLU A 20 11.89 -9.32 4.55
CA GLU A 20 11.45 -9.65 3.19
C GLU A 20 10.29 -10.63 3.17
N GLU A 21 10.25 -11.60 4.08
CA GLU A 21 9.14 -12.55 4.21
C GLU A 21 7.79 -11.83 4.39
N LEU A 22 7.71 -10.86 5.31
CA LEU A 22 6.48 -10.11 5.54
C LEU A 22 6.10 -9.26 4.32
N VAL A 23 7.09 -8.70 3.62
CA VAL A 23 6.86 -7.96 2.37
C VAL A 23 6.28 -8.86 1.29
N GLN A 24 6.78 -10.10 1.15
CA GLN A 24 6.25 -11.06 0.17
C GLN A 24 4.84 -11.54 0.55
N GLN A 25 4.59 -11.83 1.84
CA GLN A 25 3.25 -12.14 2.32
C GLN A 25 2.27 -10.99 2.02
N SER A 26 2.70 -9.76 2.26
CA SER A 26 1.92 -8.55 1.97
C SER A 26 1.56 -8.44 0.48
N LYS A 27 2.54 -8.67 -0.40
CA LYS A 27 2.32 -8.66 -1.85
C LYS A 27 1.32 -9.73 -2.28
N SER A 28 1.48 -10.96 -1.80
CA SER A 28 0.55 -12.06 -2.08
C SER A 28 -0.88 -11.69 -1.65
N LYS A 29 -1.03 -11.08 -0.48
CA LYS A 29 -2.32 -10.59 0.01
C LYS A 29 -2.91 -9.51 -0.89
N LEU A 30 -2.12 -8.54 -1.34
CA LEU A 30 -2.60 -7.51 -2.27
C LEU A 30 -3.05 -8.10 -3.62
N VAL A 31 -2.38 -9.16 -4.10
CA VAL A 31 -2.78 -9.88 -5.31
C VAL A 31 -4.14 -10.57 -5.15
N GLU A 32 -4.42 -11.16 -3.98
CA GLU A 32 -5.76 -11.71 -3.68
C GLU A 32 -6.85 -10.64 -3.81
N TYR A 33 -6.53 -9.38 -3.50
CA TYR A 33 -7.43 -8.22 -3.58
C TYR A 33 -7.42 -7.54 -4.97
N GLY A 34 -6.83 -8.17 -5.98
CA GLY A 34 -6.88 -7.72 -7.37
C GLY A 34 -5.78 -6.74 -7.79
N ILE A 35 -4.76 -6.51 -6.96
CA ILE A 35 -3.61 -5.68 -7.33
C ILE A 35 -2.62 -6.53 -8.13
N ARG A 36 -2.14 -6.03 -9.28
CA ARG A 36 -1.12 -6.73 -10.06
C ARG A 36 0.24 -6.59 -9.38
N ILE A 37 0.98 -7.69 -9.30
CA ILE A 37 2.32 -7.70 -8.69
C ILE A 37 3.29 -6.70 -9.35
N SER A 38 3.15 -6.47 -10.66
CA SER A 38 3.94 -5.51 -11.44
C SER A 38 3.72 -4.05 -11.06
N ASP A 39 2.57 -3.75 -10.47
CA ASP A 39 2.13 -2.39 -10.16
C ASP A 39 2.49 -2.02 -8.71
N ILE A 40 2.99 -2.98 -7.92
CA ILE A 40 3.40 -2.77 -6.53
C ILE A 40 4.81 -2.21 -6.49
N LYS A 41 4.95 -0.98 -6.01
CA LYS A 41 6.22 -0.31 -5.76
C LYS A 41 6.50 -0.29 -4.27
N ILE A 42 7.60 -0.91 -3.85
CA ILE A 42 8.04 -0.82 -2.46
C ILE A 42 8.72 0.52 -2.27
N ILE A 43 8.33 1.23 -1.22
CA ILE A 43 8.95 2.47 -0.80
C ILE A 43 9.35 2.37 0.68
N ASP A 44 10.44 3.02 1.05
CA ASP A 44 10.91 3.19 2.43
C ASP A 44 10.68 4.62 2.94
N LYS A 45 10.32 5.54 2.05
CA LYS A 45 10.01 6.94 2.35
C LYS A 45 8.78 7.41 1.56
N PRO A 46 7.93 8.24 2.17
CA PRO A 46 6.73 8.81 1.53
C PRO A 46 7.05 10.00 0.61
N GLU A 47 8.01 9.86 -0.30
CA GLU A 47 8.46 10.92 -1.21
C GLU A 47 8.09 10.62 -2.67
N GLY A 48 7.68 11.63 -3.42
CA GLY A 48 7.33 11.48 -4.84
C GLY A 48 6.04 10.68 -5.10
N ILE A 49 5.19 10.52 -4.08
CA ILE A 49 3.94 9.78 -4.16
C ILE A 49 2.85 10.64 -4.84
N PRO A 50 2.24 10.19 -5.95
CA PRO A 50 1.20 10.96 -6.63
C PRO A 50 -0.07 11.09 -5.79
N ASP A 51 -0.73 12.24 -5.91
CA ASP A 51 -2.07 12.44 -5.35
C ASP A 51 -3.06 11.46 -5.98
N GLY A 52 -3.97 10.91 -5.18
CA GLY A 52 -5.00 9.97 -5.62
C GLY A 52 -4.57 8.51 -5.72
N CYS A 53 -3.28 8.19 -5.58
CA CYS A 53 -2.81 6.81 -5.61
C CYS A 53 -3.19 6.02 -4.34
N ILE A 54 -3.01 4.70 -4.42
CA ILE A 54 -3.16 3.82 -3.26
C ILE A 54 -1.80 3.63 -2.59
N MET A 55 -1.76 3.92 -1.30
CA MET A 55 -0.66 3.58 -0.41
C MET A 55 -1.07 2.46 0.52
N VAL A 56 -0.18 1.50 0.72
CA VAL A 56 -0.37 0.35 1.61
C VAL A 56 0.70 0.42 2.69
N THR A 57 0.29 0.61 3.94
CA THR A 57 1.21 0.59 5.08
C THR A 57 1.25 -0.82 5.67
N ILE A 58 2.46 -1.38 5.81
CA ILE A 58 2.67 -2.64 6.50
C ILE A 58 2.66 -2.39 8.02
N TRP A 59 1.81 -3.12 8.73
CA TRP A 59 1.84 -3.25 10.18
C TRP A 59 2.15 -4.71 10.55
N ALA A 60 2.43 -4.98 11.82
CA ALA A 60 2.83 -6.31 12.29
C ALA A 60 1.81 -7.42 11.95
N HIS A 61 0.52 -7.12 11.88
CA HIS A 61 -0.56 -8.11 11.69
C HIS A 61 -1.57 -7.72 10.62
N ASN A 62 -1.38 -6.58 9.95
CA ASN A 62 -2.35 -6.06 9.01
C ASN A 62 -1.70 -5.14 7.96
N LEU A 63 -2.38 -5.01 6.83
CA LEU A 63 -2.12 -4.02 5.81
C LEU A 63 -3.18 -2.93 5.90
N GLU A 64 -2.73 -1.68 6.00
CA GLU A 64 -3.63 -0.54 5.93
C GLU A 64 -3.62 0.04 4.52
N ILE A 65 -4.79 0.06 3.87
CA ILE A 65 -4.94 0.52 2.49
C ILE A 65 -5.57 1.90 2.55
N SER A 66 -4.85 2.89 2.03
CA SER A 66 -5.23 4.30 2.15
C SER A 66 -5.08 5.01 0.81
N LYS A 67 -6.05 5.86 0.46
CA LYS A 67 -5.96 6.72 -0.73
C LYS A 67 -5.23 8.01 -0.37
N VAL A 68 -4.16 8.33 -1.09
CA VAL A 68 -3.39 9.56 -0.89
C VAL A 68 -4.22 10.75 -1.35
N LYS A 69 -4.42 11.73 -0.46
CA LYS A 69 -5.03 13.02 -0.79
C LYS A 69 -3.97 14.01 -1.23
N THR A 70 -2.88 14.11 -0.48
CA THR A 70 -1.72 14.92 -0.87
C THR A 70 -0.44 14.39 -0.23
N ALA A 71 0.68 14.48 -0.96
CA ALA A 71 2.02 14.21 -0.43
C ALA A 71 2.89 15.47 -0.54
N ARG A 72 3.40 15.98 0.59
CA ARG A 72 4.24 17.20 0.64
C ARG A 72 5.30 17.09 1.72
N GLN A 73 6.54 17.45 1.37
CA GLN A 73 7.67 17.55 2.30
C GLN A 73 7.84 16.31 3.21
N GLY A 74 7.72 15.09 2.64
CA GLY A 74 7.83 13.84 3.39
C GLY A 74 6.64 13.52 4.30
N SER A 75 5.57 14.30 4.24
CA SER A 75 4.30 14.01 4.92
C SER A 75 3.23 13.59 3.91
N ILE A 76 2.41 12.62 4.29
CA ILE A 76 1.26 12.17 3.49
C ILE A 76 -0.02 12.40 4.26
N ILE A 77 -0.96 13.08 3.62
CA ILE A 77 -2.36 13.12 4.04
C ILE A 77 -3.08 12.07 3.21
N SER A 78 -3.65 11.08 3.86
CA SER A 78 -4.38 9.99 3.22
C SER A 78 -5.73 9.76 3.89
N THR A 79 -6.56 8.93 3.29
CA THR A 79 -7.81 8.46 3.88
C THR A 79 -7.83 6.95 3.84
N ASN A 80 -7.98 6.35 5.01
CA ASN A 80 -8.09 4.91 5.13
C ASN A 80 -9.32 4.42 4.38
N LEU A 81 -9.13 3.39 3.55
CA LEU A 81 -10.19 2.74 2.81
C LEU A 81 -10.60 1.44 3.48
N LEU A 82 -9.61 0.65 3.89
CA LEU A 82 -9.80 -0.63 4.57
C LEU A 82 -8.52 -1.10 5.27
N SER A 83 -8.66 -2.10 6.12
CA SER A 83 -7.56 -2.84 6.75
C SER A 83 -7.70 -4.33 6.41
N ILE A 84 -6.61 -4.95 5.94
CA ILE A 84 -6.54 -6.38 5.61
C ILE A 84 -5.71 -7.07 6.68
N GLN A 85 -6.18 -8.19 7.22
CA GLN A 85 -5.39 -9.00 8.13
C GLN A 85 -4.38 -9.85 7.34
N LEU A 86 -3.13 -9.87 7.80
CA LEU A 86 -2.04 -10.69 7.26
C LEU A 86 -2.12 -12.13 7.79
#